data_AF-A0A7J2YXW4-F1
#
_entry.id   AF-A0A7J2YXW4-F1
#
_cell.length_a   1.000
_cell.length_b   1.000
_cell.length_c   1.000
_cell.angle_alpha   90.00
_cell.angle_beta   90.00
_cell.angle_gamma   90.00
#
_symmetry.space_group_name_H-M   'P 1'
#
loop_
_entity.id
_entity.type
_entity.pdbx_description
1 polymer ?
#
loop_
_entity_poly.entity_id
_entity_poly.type
_entity_poly.pdbx_seq_one_letter_code
_entity_poly.pdbx_strand_id
1 'polypeptide(L)'
;MNKRLKLNRREITLACLIATLSLVLTLRPVLLFLNQLNPFVGMLFYYVILFSCLTVLGHFGLVIFNIKINKPLQTLGLLLITFSFFIAVGLSSAYVQYVATGSFTGASNIYYQCEDGSVFWLWSQLIPLTTDFNITLAWVMSYGVTPFMLTLIGGYLTFEKPRLSL
;
A
#
# COMPACT_ATOMS: atom_id res chain seq x y z
N MET A 1 -22.39 23.84 23.52
CA MET A 1 -22.18 24.92 22.53
C MET A 1 -21.78 24.28 21.20
N ASN A 2 -22.72 24.08 20.27
CA ASN A 2 -22.45 23.47 18.97
C ASN A 2 -21.61 24.42 18.12
N LYS A 3 -20.29 24.23 18.10
CA LYS A 3 -19.43 24.82 17.06
C LYS A 3 -19.93 24.24 15.74
N ARG A 4 -20.65 25.05 14.95
CA ARG A 4 -20.96 24.69 13.55
C ARG A 4 -19.63 24.45 12.85
N LEU A 5 -19.39 23.20 12.43
CA LEU A 5 -18.25 22.84 11.59
C LEU A 5 -18.39 23.61 10.28
N LYS A 6 -17.71 24.75 10.17
CA LYS A 6 -17.62 25.52 8.93
C LYS A 6 -16.38 25.05 8.20
N LEU A 7 -16.56 24.51 6.99
CA LEU A 7 -15.44 24.16 6.14
C LEU A 7 -14.65 25.42 5.78
N ASN A 8 -13.34 25.36 5.93
CA ASN A 8 -12.43 26.42 5.51
C ASN A 8 -12.06 26.25 4.02
N ARG A 9 -11.53 27.32 3.41
CA ARG A 9 -11.14 27.30 1.98
C ARG A 9 -10.12 26.19 1.65
N ARG A 10 -9.20 25.87 2.57
CA ARG A 10 -8.18 24.83 2.38
C ARG A 10 -8.80 23.44 2.33
N GLU A 11 -9.77 23.15 3.18
CA GLU A 11 -10.51 21.88 3.22
C GLU A 11 -11.32 21.68 1.94
N ILE A 12 -11.98 22.73 1.45
CA ILE A 12 -12.70 22.68 0.16
C ILE A 12 -11.72 22.45 -0.98
N THR A 13 -10.59 23.18 -1.02
CA THR A 13 -9.56 22.96 -2.05
C THR A 13 -9.01 21.53 -2.00
N LEU A 14 -8.73 20.99 -0.82
CA LEU A 14 -8.28 19.62 -0.65
C LEU A 14 -9.31 18.61 -1.17
N ALA A 15 -10.59 18.79 -0.81
CA ALA A 15 -11.67 17.93 -1.28
C ALA A 15 -11.78 17.95 -2.82
N CYS A 16 -11.69 19.15 -3.43
CA CYS A 16 -11.66 19.27 -4.89
C CYS A 16 -10.46 18.56 -5.51
N LEU A 17 -9.26 18.71 -4.94
CA LEU A 17 -8.05 18.04 -5.44
C LEU A 17 -8.16 16.52 -5.37
N ILE A 18 -8.67 15.96 -4.27
CA ILE A 18 -8.90 14.51 -4.13
C ILE A 18 -9.94 14.05 -5.16
N ALA A 19 -11.03 14.79 -5.34
CA ALA A 19 -12.06 14.45 -6.31
C ALA A 19 -11.50 14.45 -7.75
N THR A 20 -10.75 15.48 -8.13
CA THR A 20 -10.11 15.56 -9.45
C THR A 20 -9.10 14.43 -9.65
N LEU A 21 -8.25 14.16 -8.66
CA LEU A 21 -7.28 13.07 -8.71
C LEU A 21 -7.98 11.71 -8.89
N SER A 22 -9.03 11.45 -8.12
CA SER A 22 -9.84 10.22 -8.22
C SER A 22 -10.45 10.06 -9.62
N LEU A 23 -11.02 11.11 -10.18
CA LEU A 23 -11.57 11.09 -11.54
C LEU A 23 -10.50 10.81 -12.59
N VAL A 24 -9.33 11.45 -12.50
CA VAL A 24 -8.22 11.24 -13.44
C VAL A 24 -7.70 9.80 -13.38
N LEU A 25 -7.49 9.26 -12.18
CA LEU A 25 -6.96 7.90 -11.99
C LEU A 25 -7.94 6.80 -12.41
N THR A 26 -9.24 7.11 -12.49
CA THR A 26 -10.28 6.17 -12.92
C THR A 26 -10.65 6.32 -14.39
N LEU A 27 -9.97 7.19 -15.15
CA LEU A 27 -10.18 7.31 -16.59
C LEU A 27 -9.80 6.00 -17.31
N ARG A 28 -10.61 5.62 -18.30
CA ARG A 28 -10.37 4.44 -19.16
C ARG A 28 -8.92 4.30 -19.67
N PRO A 29 -8.27 5.33 -20.27
CA PRO A 29 -6.89 5.20 -20.73
C PRO A 29 -5.90 4.89 -19.59
N VAL A 30 -6.13 5.44 -18.39
CA VAL A 30 -5.29 5.16 -17.21
C VAL A 30 -5.48 3.72 -16.76
N LEU A 31 -6.73 3.24 -16.68
CA LEU A 31 -7.01 1.85 -16.33
C LEU A 31 -6.43 0.86 -17.35
N LEU A 32 -6.52 1.15 -18.65
CA LEU A 32 -5.93 0.30 -19.69
C LEU A 32 -4.40 0.27 -19.61
N PHE A 33 -3.77 1.42 -19.31
CA PHE A 33 -2.33 1.48 -19.05
C PHE A 33 -1.95 0.64 -17.82
N LEU A 34 -2.66 0.82 -16.71
CA LEU A 34 -2.42 0.07 -15.49
C LEU A 34 -2.57 -1.44 -15.73
N ASN A 35 -3.57 -1.88 -16.49
CA ASN A 35 -3.78 -3.31 -16.77
C ASN A 35 -2.62 -3.97 -17.55
N GLN A 36 -1.78 -3.18 -18.21
CA GLN A 36 -0.58 -3.67 -18.92
C GLN A 36 0.61 -3.84 -17.97
N LEU A 37 0.58 -3.24 -16.78
CA LEU A 37 1.63 -3.37 -15.78
C LEU A 37 1.47 -4.69 -15.02
N ASN A 38 2.60 -5.28 -14.63
CA ASN A 38 2.58 -6.37 -13.67
C ASN A 38 2.13 -5.85 -12.28
N PRO A 39 1.67 -6.75 -11.39
CA PRO A 39 1.17 -6.38 -10.05
C PRO A 39 2.11 -5.44 -9.29
N PHE A 40 3.39 -5.78 -9.22
CA PHE A 40 4.38 -5.03 -8.45
C PHE A 40 4.64 -3.63 -9.00
N VAL A 41 4.80 -3.48 -10.32
CA VAL A 41 5.03 -2.17 -10.97
C VAL A 41 3.80 -1.28 -10.84
N GLY A 42 2.60 -1.83 -11.01
CA GLY A 42 1.35 -1.08 -10.81
C GLY A 42 1.18 -0.60 -9.36
N MET A 43 1.49 -1.45 -8.38
CA MET A 43 1.49 -1.05 -6.98
C MET A 43 2.51 0.04 -6.69
N LEU A 44 3.74 -0.05 -7.21
CA LEU A 44 4.74 1.02 -7.07
C LEU A 44 4.23 2.35 -7.64
N PHE A 45 3.53 2.33 -8.77
CA PHE A 45 2.92 3.53 -9.34
C PHE A 45 1.93 4.19 -8.36
N TYR A 46 1.06 3.40 -7.72
CA TYR A 46 0.16 3.91 -6.68
C TYR A 46 0.90 4.43 -5.45
N TYR A 47 1.97 3.77 -5.02
CA TYR A 47 2.76 4.22 -3.86
C TYR A 47 3.55 5.50 -4.14
N VAL A 48 3.99 5.75 -5.38
CA VAL A 48 4.58 7.03 -5.79
C VAL A 48 3.54 8.15 -5.68
N ILE A 49 2.30 7.91 -6.15
CA ILE A 49 1.21 8.87 -6.02
C ILE A 49 0.87 9.10 -4.54
N LEU A 50 0.72 8.03 -3.76
CA LEU A 50 0.40 8.09 -2.34
C LEU A 50 1.47 8.87 -1.57
N PHE A 51 2.75 8.56 -1.77
CA PHE A 51 3.86 9.27 -1.13
C PHE A 51 3.87 10.76 -1.50
N SER A 52 3.62 11.08 -2.78
CA SER A 52 3.50 12.46 -3.26
C SER A 52 2.34 13.19 -2.59
N CYS A 53 1.16 12.55 -2.51
CA CYS A 53 -0.01 13.09 -1.82
C CYS A 53 0.26 13.30 -0.32
N LEU A 54 0.84 12.32 0.37
CA LEU A 54 1.19 12.43 1.79
C LEU A 54 2.22 13.52 2.05
N THR A 55 3.19 13.69 1.16
CA THR A 55 4.19 14.77 1.26
C THR A 55 3.52 16.13 1.14
N VAL A 56 2.64 16.32 0.15
CA VAL A 56 1.86 17.56 -0.01
C VAL A 56 0.96 17.81 1.20
N LEU A 57 0.25 16.78 1.67
CA LEU A 57 -0.62 16.86 2.87
C LEU A 57 0.16 17.15 4.15
N GLY A 58 1.40 16.65 4.26
CA GLY A 58 2.31 16.98 5.36
C GLY A 58 2.56 18.48 5.48
N HIS A 59 2.63 19.22 4.35
CA HIS A 59 2.75 20.68 4.36
C HIS A 59 1.48 21.39 4.85
N PHE A 60 0.32 20.73 4.81
CA PHE A 60 -0.94 21.23 5.37
C PHE A 60 -1.13 20.86 6.85
N GLY A 61 -0.13 20.25 7.49
CA GLY A 61 -0.16 19.91 8.91
C GLY A 61 -0.91 18.62 9.21
N LEU A 62 -0.92 17.65 8.29
CA LEU A 62 -1.53 16.34 8.50
C LEU A 62 -0.86 15.64 9.70
N VAL A 63 -1.65 15.35 10.73
CA VAL A 63 -1.26 14.51 11.87
C VAL A 63 -1.93 13.15 11.69
N ILE A 64 -1.13 12.10 11.58
CA ILE A 64 -1.63 10.72 11.48
C ILE A 64 -1.30 10.01 12.79
N PHE A 65 -2.30 9.41 13.45
CA PHE A 65 -2.13 8.71 14.75
C PHE A 65 -1.44 9.52 15.85
N ASN A 66 -1.71 10.84 15.93
CA ASN A 66 -1.07 11.74 16.89
C ASN A 66 0.45 11.89 16.72
N ILE A 67 1.02 11.33 15.65
CA ILE A 67 2.41 11.52 15.27
C ILE A 67 2.45 12.68 14.29
N LYS A 68 3.05 13.79 14.72
CA LYS A 68 3.43 14.85 13.79
C LYS A 68 4.59 14.30 12.97
N ILE A 69 4.34 14.02 11.70
CA ILE A 69 5.34 13.51 10.77
C ILE A 69 6.41 14.59 10.59
N ASN A 70 7.47 14.53 11.38
CA ASN A 70 8.55 15.52 11.36
C ASN A 70 9.78 15.01 10.59
N LYS A 71 9.89 13.69 10.37
CA LYS A 71 11.03 13.05 9.69
C LYS A 71 10.57 12.09 8.59
N PRO A 72 11.19 12.12 7.38
CA PRO A 72 10.86 11.20 6.29
C PRO A 72 10.95 9.71 6.66
N LEU A 73 11.89 9.35 7.55
CA LEU A 73 12.05 7.98 8.05
C LEU A 73 10.83 7.47 8.83
N GLN A 74 10.15 8.33 9.59
CA GLN A 74 8.92 7.96 10.30
C GLN A 74 7.76 7.75 9.32
N THR A 75 7.69 8.55 8.25
CA THR A 75 6.73 8.35 7.15
C THR A 75 6.95 7.00 6.50
N LEU A 76 8.20 6.66 6.20
CA LEU A 76 8.56 5.35 5.65
C LEU A 76 8.18 4.22 6.61
N GLY A 77 8.47 4.37 7.90
CA GLY A 77 8.09 3.38 8.91
C GLY A 77 6.59 3.14 8.99
N LEU A 78 5.79 4.22 9.03
CA LEU A 78 4.33 4.15 9.00
C LEU A 78 3.80 3.54 7.70
N LEU A 79 4.42 3.85 6.55
CA LEU A 79 4.07 3.25 5.27
C LEU A 79 4.32 1.75 5.29
N LEU A 80 5.44 1.26 5.84
CA LEU A 80 5.72 -0.18 5.91
C LEU A 80 4.75 -0.92 6.84
N ILE A 81 4.38 -0.33 7.99
CA ILE A 81 3.36 -0.90 8.87
C ILE A 81 2.00 -0.94 8.19
N THR A 82 1.62 0.15 7.51
CA THR A 82 0.35 0.24 6.78
C THR A 82 0.31 -0.75 5.61
N PHE A 83 1.41 -0.86 4.86
CA PHE A 83 1.58 -1.84 3.80
C PHE A 83 1.41 -3.25 4.34
N SER A 84 2.09 -3.59 5.44
CA SER A 84 1.97 -4.87 6.11
C SER A 84 0.54 -5.19 6.53
N PHE A 85 -0.19 -4.20 7.05
CA PHE A 85 -1.60 -4.35 7.39
C PHE A 85 -2.41 -4.72 6.15
N PHE A 86 -2.23 -4.02 5.02
CA PHE A 86 -2.92 -4.33 3.77
C PHE A 86 -2.50 -5.66 3.14
N ILE A 87 -1.29 -6.17 3.38
CA ILE A 87 -0.97 -7.56 3.03
C ILE A 87 -1.86 -8.53 3.83
N ALA A 88 -1.97 -8.30 5.15
CA ALA A 88 -2.63 -9.24 6.07
C ALA A 88 -4.16 -9.29 5.88
N VAL A 89 -4.78 -8.15 5.56
CA VAL A 89 -6.23 -8.05 5.34
C VAL A 89 -6.62 -8.00 3.87
N GLY A 90 -5.64 -7.82 2.98
CA GLY A 90 -5.82 -7.83 1.55
C GLY A 90 -6.21 -9.23 1.08
N LEU A 91 -7.30 -9.29 0.32
CA LEU A 91 -7.80 -10.52 -0.28
C LEU A 91 -7.86 -10.37 -1.81
N SER A 92 -6.84 -9.74 -2.39
CA SER A 92 -6.77 -9.36 -3.80
C SER A 92 -5.48 -9.85 -4.44
N SER A 93 -5.17 -11.14 -4.25
CA SER A 93 -4.00 -11.81 -4.82
C SER A 93 -4.37 -12.99 -5.71
N ALA A 94 -3.39 -13.41 -6.53
CA ALA A 94 -3.52 -14.61 -7.36
C ALA A 94 -3.72 -15.88 -6.51
N TYR A 95 -3.20 -15.92 -5.28
CA TYR A 95 -3.47 -17.00 -4.33
C TYR A 95 -4.94 -17.06 -3.94
N VAL A 96 -5.54 -15.91 -3.58
CA VAL A 96 -6.95 -15.84 -3.19
C VAL A 96 -7.85 -16.24 -4.36
N GLN A 97 -7.56 -15.75 -5.57
CA GLN A 97 -8.26 -16.16 -6.78
C GLN A 97 -8.20 -17.68 -6.98
N TYR A 98 -7.02 -18.28 -6.86
CA TYR A 98 -6.83 -19.72 -7.03
C TYR A 98 -7.61 -20.52 -5.99
N VAL A 99 -7.54 -20.13 -4.71
CA VAL A 99 -8.28 -20.81 -3.64
C VAL A 99 -9.79 -20.67 -3.82
N ALA A 100 -10.27 -19.49 -4.25
CA ALA A 100 -11.70 -19.22 -4.40
C ALA A 100 -12.31 -19.82 -5.68
N THR A 101 -11.55 -19.93 -6.77
CA THR A 101 -12.08 -20.26 -8.10
C THR A 101 -11.45 -21.49 -8.75
N GLY A 102 -10.35 -22.01 -8.21
CA GLY A 102 -9.57 -23.09 -8.82
C GLY A 102 -8.73 -22.67 -10.02
N SER A 103 -8.65 -21.37 -10.34
CA SER A 103 -7.90 -20.84 -11.48
C SER A 103 -7.04 -19.63 -11.09
N PHE A 104 -5.90 -19.43 -11.76
CA PHE A 104 -5.11 -18.20 -11.66
C PHE A 104 -5.56 -17.11 -12.66
N THR A 105 -6.51 -17.42 -13.53
CA THR A 105 -6.98 -16.53 -14.60
C THR A 105 -8.39 -16.01 -14.31
N GLY A 106 -8.77 -14.93 -15.00
CA GLY A 106 -10.12 -14.36 -14.95
C GLY A 106 -10.25 -13.04 -14.20
N ALA A 107 -9.26 -12.65 -13.39
CA ALA A 107 -9.18 -11.32 -12.82
C ALA A 107 -8.34 -10.36 -13.68
N SER A 108 -8.67 -9.08 -13.62
CA SER A 108 -7.87 -8.00 -14.21
C SER A 108 -6.51 -7.89 -13.50
N ASN A 109 -5.43 -7.56 -14.23
CA ASN A 109 -4.12 -7.34 -13.60
C ASN A 109 -4.17 -6.18 -12.60
N ILE A 110 -5.02 -5.18 -12.84
CA ILE A 110 -5.23 -4.05 -11.92
C ILE A 110 -5.67 -4.54 -10.54
N TYR A 111 -6.46 -5.61 -10.48
CA TYR A 111 -6.95 -6.17 -9.23
C TYR A 111 -5.81 -6.65 -8.32
N TYR A 112 -4.74 -7.16 -8.91
CA TYR A 112 -3.57 -7.64 -8.19
C TYR A 112 -2.54 -6.56 -7.85
N GLN A 113 -2.72 -5.32 -8.33
CA GLN A 113 -1.82 -4.18 -8.09
C GLN A 113 -2.02 -3.54 -6.70
N CYS A 114 -2.25 -4.39 -5.70
CA CYS A 114 -2.35 -4.06 -4.28
C CYS A 114 -1.22 -4.76 -3.50
N GLU A 115 -1.15 -4.52 -2.20
CA GLU A 115 -0.06 -4.97 -1.33
C GLU A 115 0.06 -6.50 -1.30
N ASP A 116 -1.02 -7.23 -1.03
CA ASP A 116 -1.01 -8.69 -0.97
C ASP A 116 -0.80 -9.32 -2.36
N GLY A 117 -1.48 -8.79 -3.40
CA GLY A 117 -1.34 -9.26 -4.77
C GLY A 117 0.08 -9.09 -5.32
N SER A 118 0.70 -7.95 -5.05
CA SER A 118 2.06 -7.65 -5.51
C SER A 118 3.12 -8.45 -4.77
N VAL A 119 2.96 -8.64 -3.45
CA VAL A 119 3.88 -9.45 -2.66
C VAL A 119 3.80 -10.92 -3.08
N PHE A 120 2.59 -11.46 -3.29
CA PHE A 120 2.44 -12.82 -3.79
C PHE A 120 3.03 -12.99 -5.18
N TRP A 121 2.81 -12.03 -6.08
CA TRP A 121 3.45 -12.02 -7.39
C TRP A 121 4.98 -11.99 -7.28
N LEU A 122 5.54 -11.15 -6.41
CA LEU A 122 6.99 -11.07 -6.23
C LEU A 122 7.57 -12.41 -5.77
N TRP A 123 6.99 -13.03 -4.74
CA TRP A 123 7.46 -14.33 -4.26
C TRP A 123 7.27 -15.44 -5.30
N SER A 124 6.23 -15.37 -6.13
CA SER A 124 6.05 -16.35 -7.21
C SER A 124 7.09 -16.22 -8.33
N GLN A 125 7.70 -15.04 -8.51
CA GLN A 125 8.83 -14.87 -9.42
C GLN A 125 10.16 -15.34 -8.82
N LEU A 126 10.32 -15.24 -7.50
CA LEU A 126 11.59 -15.53 -6.80
C LEU A 126 11.73 -17.00 -6.39
N ILE A 127 10.62 -17.69 -6.12
CA ILE A 127 10.64 -19.11 -5.76
C ILE A 127 10.86 -19.93 -7.04
N PRO A 128 11.95 -20.70 -7.14
CA PRO A 128 12.30 -21.41 -8.38
C PRO A 128 11.19 -22.34 -8.85
N LEU A 129 10.88 -22.27 -10.15
CA LEU A 129 9.98 -23.19 -10.87
C LEU A 129 10.62 -24.56 -11.10
N THR A 130 11.39 -25.08 -10.15
CA THR A 130 11.98 -26.42 -10.28
C THR A 130 10.87 -27.45 -10.11
N THR A 131 10.31 -27.85 -11.25
CA THR A 131 9.31 -28.90 -11.50
C THR A 131 7.92 -28.68 -10.90
N ASP A 132 7.77 -28.07 -9.72
CA ASP A 132 6.47 -27.76 -9.12
C ASP A 132 6.49 -26.39 -8.44
N PHE A 133 5.63 -25.46 -8.87
CA PHE A 133 5.44 -24.19 -8.17
C PHE A 133 4.93 -24.45 -6.75
N ASN A 134 5.74 -24.13 -5.75
CA ASN A 134 5.35 -24.30 -4.35
C ASN A 134 4.47 -23.13 -3.88
N ILE A 135 3.17 -23.25 -4.15
CA ILE A 135 2.16 -22.27 -3.76
C ILE A 135 2.12 -22.04 -2.24
N THR A 136 2.36 -23.08 -1.44
CA THR A 136 2.38 -23.00 0.02
C THR A 136 3.53 -22.14 0.50
N LEU A 137 4.73 -22.31 -0.09
CA LEU A 137 5.88 -21.46 0.23
C LEU A 137 5.61 -20.01 -0.16
N ALA A 138 5.10 -19.76 -1.36
CA ALA A 138 4.74 -18.40 -1.79
C ALA A 138 3.72 -17.75 -0.85
N TRP A 139 2.71 -18.51 -0.41
CA TRP A 139 1.73 -18.06 0.58
C TRP A 139 2.37 -17.73 1.93
N VAL A 140 3.20 -18.61 2.50
CA VAL A 140 3.90 -18.37 3.78
C VAL A 140 4.79 -17.13 3.69
N MET A 141 5.55 -17.00 2.59
CA MET A 141 6.43 -15.86 2.39
C MET A 141 5.63 -14.55 2.27
N SER A 142 4.49 -14.59 1.59
CA SER A 142 3.66 -13.42 1.34
C SER A 142 2.89 -12.98 2.58
N TYR A 143 2.19 -13.90 3.24
CA TYR A 143 1.24 -13.58 4.30
C TYR A 143 1.77 -13.82 5.72
N GLY A 144 2.88 -14.53 5.85
CA GLY A 144 3.57 -14.73 7.13
C GLY A 144 4.82 -13.86 7.25
N VAL A 145 5.82 -14.15 6.41
CA VAL A 145 7.17 -13.58 6.55
C VAL A 145 7.20 -12.09 6.20
N THR A 146 6.63 -11.71 5.06
CA THR A 146 6.66 -10.31 4.59
C THR A 146 6.01 -9.33 5.58
N PRO A 147 4.75 -9.52 6.02
CA PRO A 147 4.13 -8.60 6.97
C PRO A 147 4.87 -8.55 8.31
N PHE A 148 5.39 -9.68 8.80
CA PHE A 148 6.23 -9.70 9.99
C PHE A 148 7.46 -8.80 9.84
N MET A 149 8.22 -8.96 8.76
CA MET A 149 9.44 -8.19 8.50
C MET A 149 9.14 -6.70 8.29
N LEU A 150 8.10 -6.37 7.51
CA LEU A 150 7.70 -4.98 7.27
C LEU A 150 7.22 -4.29 8.54
N THR A 151 6.46 -4.98 9.40
CA THR A 151 6.02 -4.45 10.69
C THR A 151 7.20 -4.21 11.62
N LEU A 152 8.15 -5.15 11.69
CA LEU A 152 9.34 -5.02 12.54
C LEU A 152 10.23 -3.84 12.11
N ILE A 153 10.53 -3.74 10.81
CA ILE A 153 11.32 -2.64 10.24
C ILE A 153 10.55 -1.32 10.40
N GLY A 154 9.25 -1.32 10.09
CA GLY A 154 8.42 -0.14 10.17
C GLY A 154 8.29 0.40 11.61
N GLY A 155 8.13 -0.50 12.59
CA GLY A 155 8.16 -0.17 14.01
C GLY A 155 9.48 0.47 14.41
N TYR A 156 10.60 -0.15 14.03
CA TYR A 156 11.94 0.38 14.29
C TYR A 156 12.16 1.79 13.72
N LEU A 157 11.63 2.08 12.53
CA LEU A 157 11.75 3.39 11.87
C LEU A 157 10.80 4.45 12.44
N THR A 158 9.68 4.03 13.03
CA THR A 158 8.65 4.94 13.56
C THR A 158 8.99 5.42 14.97
N PHE A 159 9.51 4.55 15.83
CA PHE A 159 9.88 4.92 17.19
C PHE A 159 11.26 5.61 17.22
N GLU A 160 11.33 6.81 17.80
CA GLU A 160 12.63 7.32 18.25
C GLU A 160 13.13 6.38 19.36
N LYS A 161 14.29 5.74 19.17
CA LYS A 161 14.94 5.00 20.27
C LYS A 161 15.02 5.95 21.47
N PRO A 162 14.62 5.54 22.69
CA PRO A 162 14.84 6.35 23.86
C PRO A 162 16.34 6.67 23.92
N ARG A 163 16.66 7.97 23.91
CA ARG A 163 18.02 8.40 24.26
C ARG A 163 18.21 7.97 25.71
N LEU A 164 19.03 6.96 25.95
CA LEU A 164 19.63 6.79 27.26
C LEU A 164 20.46 8.06 27.48
N SER A 165 19.91 9.00 28.24
CA SER A 165 20.71 10.04 28.87
C SER A 165 21.63 9.30 29.86
N LEU A 166 22.85 9.00 29.41
CA LEU A 166 23.96 8.77 30.32
C LEU A 166 24.44 10.13 30.82
#